data_AF-A0A9X8ZKW4-F1
#
_entry.id   AF-A0A9X8ZKW4-F1
#
_cell.length_a   1.000
_cell.length_b   1.000
_cell.length_c   1.000
_cell.angle_alpha   90.00
_cell.angle_beta   90.00
_cell.angle_gamma   90.00
#
_symmetry.space_group_name_H-M   'P 1'
#
loop_
_entity.id
_entity.type
_entity.pdbx_description
1 polymer ?
#
loop_
_entity_poly.entity_id
_entity_poly.type
_entity_poly.pdbx_seq_one_letter_code
_entity_poly.pdbx_strand_id
1 'polypeptide(L)' 'MRKGVEERRKELIYKLMIHTVNKTVEQLMKLTLKELETEYKKVQNECHPHSDAGSIQWINTKRH' A
#
# COMPACT_ATOMS: atom_id res chain seq x y z
N MET A 1 0.35 -0.96 -27.31
CA MET A 1 0.79 -0.93 -25.89
C MET A 1 -0.37 -0.56 -24.95
N ARG A 2 -1.42 -1.40 -24.85
CA ARG A 2 -2.57 -1.16 -23.94
C ARG A 2 -2.86 -2.33 -22.99
N LYS A 3 -2.46 -3.56 -23.36
CA LYS A 3 -2.64 -4.77 -22.54
C LYS A 3 -2.04 -4.65 -21.13
N GLY A 4 -0.80 -4.16 -21.02
CA GLY A 4 -0.13 -4.05 -19.72
C GLY A 4 -0.81 -3.09 -18.73
N VAL A 5 -1.56 -2.09 -19.19
CA VAL A 5 -2.27 -1.17 -18.30
C VAL A 5 -3.53 -1.82 -17.72
N GLU A 6 -4.25 -2.58 -18.55
CA GLU A 6 -5.44 -3.31 -18.11
C GLU A 6 -5.08 -4.48 -17.18
N GLU A 7 -4.00 -5.20 -17.49
CA GLU A 7 -3.49 -6.27 -16.62
C GLU A 7 -3.09 -5.71 -15.25
N ARG A 8 -2.33 -4.62 -15.23
CA ARG A 8 -1.92 -3.96 -13.98
C ARG A 8 -3.11 -3.44 -13.18
N ARG A 9 -4.15 -2.95 -13.85
CA ARG A 9 -5.41 -2.55 -13.21
C ARG A 9 -6.11 -3.73 -12.54
N LYS A 10 -6.21 -4.87 -13.23
CA LYS A 10 -6.82 -6.09 -12.68
C LYS A 10 -6.04 -6.63 -11.48
N GLU A 11 -4.72 -6.63 -11.55
CA GLU A 11 -3.87 -7.03 -10.43
C GLU A 11 -4.07 -6.15 -9.19
N LEU A 12 -4.13 -4.81 -9.38
CA LEU A 12 -4.39 -3.88 -8.29
C LEU A 12 -5.75 -4.11 -7.64
N ILE A 13 -6.79 -4.35 -8.43
CA ILE A 13 -8.13 -4.67 -7.91
C ILE A 13 -8.11 -5.96 -7.11
N TYR A 14 -7.43 -7.01 -7.61
CA TYR A 14 -7.33 -8.29 -6.89
C TYR A 14 -6.60 -8.14 -5.55
N LYS A 15 -5.46 -7.45 -5.54
CA LYS A 15 -4.71 -7.17 -4.31
C LYS A 15 -5.54 -6.34 -3.32
N LEU A 16 -6.19 -5.29 -3.80
CA LEU A 16 -7.07 -4.48 -2.97
C LEU A 16 -8.26 -5.27 -2.44
N MET A 17 -8.83 -6.19 -3.22
CA MET A 17 -9.92 -7.04 -2.74
C MET A 17 -9.50 -7.92 -1.54
N ILE A 18 -8.25 -8.41 -1.53
CA ILE A 18 -7.73 -9.23 -0.43
C ILE A 18 -7.46 -8.38 0.82
N HIS A 19 -6.93 -7.17 0.64
CA HIS A 19 -6.48 -6.34 1.75
C HIS A 19 -7.53 -5.33 2.28
N THR A 20 -8.52 -4.96 1.46
CA THR A 20 -9.51 -3.93 1.81
C THR A 20 -10.81 -4.58 2.24
N VAL A 21 -11.07 -4.65 3.55
CA VAL A 21 -12.30 -5.24 4.09
C VAL A 21 -13.53 -4.33 3.87
N ASN A 22 -13.29 -3.03 3.65
CA ASN A 22 -14.34 -2.01 3.62
C ASN A 22 -14.87 -1.66 2.21
N LYS A 23 -14.31 -2.24 1.14
CA LYS A 23 -14.69 -1.90 -0.25
C LYS A 23 -15.04 -3.13 -1.06
N THR A 24 -16.19 -3.11 -1.72
CA THR A 24 -16.62 -4.19 -2.62
C THR A 24 -15.90 -4.12 -3.97
N VAL A 25 -15.80 -5.25 -4.67
CA VAL A 25 -15.19 -5.34 -6.02
C VAL A 25 -15.81 -4.35 -7.00
N GLU A 26 -17.13 -4.17 -6.97
CA GLU A 26 -17.83 -3.19 -7.82
C GLU A 26 -17.36 -1.75 -7.57
N GLN A 27 -17.05 -1.41 -6.33
CA GLN A 27 -16.52 -0.08 -6.00
C GLN A 27 -15.09 0.07 -6.52
N LEU A 28 -14.26 -0.98 -6.38
CA LEU A 28 -12.88 -0.99 -6.91
C LEU A 28 -12.85 -0.89 -8.45
N MET A 29 -13.79 -1.53 -9.15
CA MET A 29 -13.89 -1.44 -10.61
C MET A 29 -14.29 -0.05 -11.11
N LYS A 30 -15.04 0.71 -10.30
CA LYS A 30 -15.40 2.11 -10.60
C LYS A 30 -14.21 3.07 -10.45
N LEU A 31 -13.19 2.70 -9.69
CA LEU A 31 -11.99 3.52 -9.48
C LEU A 31 -11.09 3.54 -10.70
N THR A 32 -10.44 4.68 -10.92
CA THR A 32 -9.39 4.82 -11.95
C THR A 32 -8.09 4.13 -11.53
N LEU A 33 -7.19 3.86 -12.48
CA LEU A 33 -5.89 3.22 -12.18
C LEU A 33 -5.11 3.97 -11.09
N LYS A 34 -5.08 5.31 -11.17
CA LYS A 34 -4.38 6.16 -10.21
C LYS A 34 -4.97 6.06 -8.80
N GLU A 35 -6.29 5.92 -8.69
CA GLU A 35 -6.95 5.70 -7.42
C GLU A 35 -6.66 4.31 -6.85
N LEU A 36 -6.68 3.27 -7.69
CA LEU A 36 -6.27 1.92 -7.30
C LEU A 36 -4.82 1.89 -6.79
N GLU A 37 -3.89 2.59 -7.46
CA GLU A 37 -2.51 2.71 -6.99
C GLU A 37 -2.41 3.45 -5.64
N THR A 38 -3.20 4.51 -5.46
CA THR A 38 -3.22 5.29 -4.22
C THR A 38 -3.73 4.46 -3.04
N GLU A 39 -4.83 3.73 -3.24
CA GLU A 39 -5.39 2.85 -2.21
C GLU A 39 -4.44 1.69 -1.90
N TYR A 40 -3.79 1.12 -2.90
CA TYR A 40 -2.83 0.04 -2.69
C TYR A 40 -1.59 0.53 -1.93
N LYS A 41 -1.19 1.79 -2.13
CA LYS A 41 -0.12 2.41 -1.34
C LYS A 41 -0.54 2.66 0.11
N LYS A 42 -1.79 3.04 0.37
CA LYS A 42 -2.32 3.16 1.76
C LYS A 42 -2.34 1.82 2.46
N VAL A 43 -2.89 0.80 1.81
CA VAL A 43 -2.88 -0.58 2.32
C VAL A 43 -1.47 -1.04 2.67
N GLN A 44 -0.49 -0.80 1.78
CA GLN A 44 0.90 -1.11 2.08
C GLN A 44 1.40 -0.34 3.31
N ASN A 45 1.16 0.97 3.38
CA ASN A 45 1.52 1.82 4.51
C ASN A 45 0.89 1.36 5.84
N GLU A 46 -0.36 0.89 5.81
CA GLU A 46 -1.07 0.34 6.97
C GLU A 46 -0.55 -1.06 7.35
N CYS A 47 -0.14 -1.86 6.36
CA CYS A 47 0.50 -3.16 6.58
C CYS A 47 1.96 -3.06 7.03
N HIS A 48 2.58 -1.88 7.08
CA HIS A 48 3.96 -1.76 7.55
C HIS A 48 4.01 -1.92 9.08
N PRO A 49 4.66 -2.99 9.59
CA PRO A 49 4.90 -3.13 11.01
C PRO A 49 6.02 -2.16 11.40
N HIS A 50 5.68 -0.92 11.74
CA HIS A 50 6.57 0.09 12.31
C HIS A 50 7.37 0.91 11.28
N SER A 51 6.81 2.04 10.85
CA SER A 51 7.60 3.17 10.35
C SER A 51 7.75 4.27 11.41
N ASP A 52 7.81 3.90 12.70
CA ASP A 52 8.18 4.82 13.79
C ASP A 52 9.13 4.19 14.84
N ALA A 53 9.65 2.97 14.62
CA ALA A 53 10.60 2.33 15.55
C ALA A 53 12.06 2.52 15.12
N GLY A 54 12.39 3.68 14.55
CA GLY A 54 13.68 3.91 13.89
C GLY A 54 14.37 5.18 14.33
N SER A 55 14.43 5.50 15.63
CA SER A 55 15.43 6.44 16.19
C SER A 55 15.53 6.35 17.72
N ILE A 56 15.88 5.18 18.28
CA ILE A 56 16.57 5.19 19.58
C ILE A 56 18.05 5.36 19.26
N GLN A 57 18.52 6.61 19.15
CA GLN A 57 19.95 6.89 19.10
C GLN A 57 20.53 6.61 20.49
N TRP A 58 21.15 5.44 20.65
CA TRP A 58 22.05 5.20 21.76
C TRP A 58 23.29 6.07 21.52
N ILE A 59 23.25 7.31 22.00
CA ILE A 59 24.47 8.09 22.24
C ILE A 59 25.29 7.32 23.28
N ASN A 60 26.21 6.50 22.79
CA ASN A 60 27.27 5.90 23.58
C ASN A 60 28.18 7.04 24.05
N THR A 61 27.80 7.72 25.14
CA THR A 61 28.70 8.65 25.80
C THR A 61 29.80 7.80 26.41
N LYS A 62 30.99 7.88 25.80
CA LYS A 62 32.18 7.22 26.33
C LYS A 62 32.48 7.80 27.70
N ARG A 63 32.50 6.91 28.67
CA ARG A 63 33.11 6.98 30.00
C ARG A 63 34.41 7.79 29.98
N HIS A 64 34.52 8.78 30.87
CA HIS A 64 35.76 9.44 31.24
C HIS A 64 36.14 9.01 32.67
#